data_AF-A0A4R9H8C5-F1
#
_entry.id   AF-A0A4R9H8C5-F1
#
_cell.length_a   1.000
_cell.length_b   1.000
_cell.length_c   1.000
_cell.angle_alpha   90.00
_cell.angle_beta   90.00
_cell.angle_gamma   90.00
#
_symmetry.space_group_name_H-M   'P 1'
#
loop_
_entity.id
_entity.type
_entity.pdbx_description
1 polymer ?
#
loop_
_entity_poly.entity_id
_entity_poly.type
_entity_poly.pdbx_seq_one_letter_code
_entity_poly.pdbx_strand_id
1 'polypeptide(L)'
;MFVVFLLVFETFYSCKEELGDPNPYAEVLSSTPLSKIENYVGLGSEDWSLRIYNLDKQALDYVNELNRVDGFTESPSPVKNFETFKSTLLDALNSQTGPVVSLLQKKLLRIYVCENLGGSAVTGLIRKEGKSIGGFVILDVNTLNRNANDWISYKENSTFQKGNIKIRIRIEEEKQNTKANALSYILLHEFGHILSETENIGPSFFLAKRSFKNSEFYKAAWKSEKVSYFDDSTFILRPQIRFYSESLSLDENWEKIYPILSKTPFPTLYSATNADDFFADSFVSYVHVVLNKKPWELEILKNNKSIFRMENEIQKDSLLEQRKIIEKIIFP
;
A
#
# COMPACT_ATOMS: atom_id res chain seq x y z
N MET A 1 -35.39 -61.89 -8.23
CA MET A 1 -34.59 -61.24 -9.27
C MET A 1 -34.22 -59.86 -8.77
N PHE A 2 -32.92 -59.64 -8.59
CA PHE A 2 -32.28 -58.44 -8.05
C PHE A 2 -32.55 -57.22 -8.94
N VAL A 3 -32.98 -56.09 -8.37
CA VAL A 3 -32.54 -54.75 -8.81
C VAL A 3 -32.46 -53.87 -7.55
N VAL A 4 -31.25 -53.72 -7.04
CA VAL A 4 -30.89 -52.69 -6.06
C VAL A 4 -30.72 -51.39 -6.84
N PHE A 5 -31.63 -50.43 -6.66
CA PHE A 5 -31.41 -49.06 -7.12
C PHE A 5 -30.49 -48.35 -6.12
N LEU A 6 -29.21 -48.28 -6.46
CA LEU A 6 -28.25 -47.39 -5.83
C LEU A 6 -28.61 -45.96 -6.24
N LEU A 7 -29.29 -45.23 -5.35
CA LEU A 7 -29.36 -43.77 -5.40
C LEU A 7 -27.96 -43.24 -5.06
N VAL A 8 -27.15 -43.03 -6.09
CA VAL A 8 -25.94 -42.21 -5.99
C VAL A 8 -26.41 -40.78 -5.71
N PHE A 9 -26.38 -40.38 -4.45
CA PHE A 9 -26.39 -38.97 -4.07
C PHE A 9 -25.10 -38.36 -4.60
N GLU A 10 -25.14 -37.78 -5.80
CA GLU A 10 -24.15 -36.76 -6.17
C GLU A 10 -24.41 -35.55 -5.28
N THR A 11 -23.75 -35.53 -4.12
CA THR A 11 -23.52 -34.30 -3.38
C THR A 11 -22.61 -33.44 -4.25
N PHE A 12 -23.19 -32.66 -5.15
CA PHE A 12 -22.57 -31.45 -5.64
C PHE A 12 -22.35 -30.55 -4.42
N TYR A 13 -21.21 -30.73 -3.75
CA TYR A 13 -20.57 -29.66 -3.01
C TYR A 13 -20.17 -28.62 -4.05
N SER A 14 -21.16 -27.86 -4.52
CA SER A 14 -20.89 -26.56 -5.10
C SER A 14 -20.26 -25.77 -3.96
N CYS A 15 -18.92 -25.67 -3.98
CA CYS A 15 -18.22 -24.61 -3.26
C CYS A 15 -18.93 -23.32 -3.70
N LYS A 16 -19.84 -22.81 -2.86
CA LYS A 16 -20.34 -21.46 -3.04
C LYS A 16 -19.11 -20.60 -2.85
N GLU A 17 -18.59 -20.09 -3.95
CA GLU A 17 -17.57 -19.07 -3.95
C GLU A 17 -18.09 -17.94 -3.04
N GLU A 18 -17.43 -17.74 -1.90
CA GLU A 18 -17.79 -16.66 -0.98
C GLU A 18 -17.63 -15.37 -1.78
N LEU A 19 -18.76 -14.69 -2.03
CA LEU A 19 -18.88 -13.60 -3.00
C LEU A 19 -17.99 -12.38 -2.71
N GLY A 20 -17.16 -12.38 -1.65
CA GLY A 20 -16.26 -11.30 -1.27
C GLY A 20 -16.97 -10.08 -0.69
N ASP A 21 -16.19 -9.14 -0.17
CA ASP A 21 -16.69 -7.85 0.31
C ASP A 21 -17.00 -6.92 -0.87
N PRO A 22 -18.03 -6.05 -0.79
CA PRO A 22 -18.27 -5.02 -1.78
C PRO A 22 -17.05 -4.14 -1.97
N ASN A 23 -16.68 -3.90 -3.23
CA ASN A 23 -15.61 -2.98 -3.60
C ASN A 23 -16.22 -1.66 -4.10
N PRO A 24 -16.17 -0.58 -3.30
CA PRO A 24 -16.80 0.67 -3.67
C PRO A 24 -16.02 1.44 -4.76
N TYR A 25 -14.77 1.05 -5.04
CA TYR A 25 -13.90 1.72 -6.01
C TYR A 25 -14.02 1.15 -7.44
N ALA A 26 -14.66 -0.02 -7.61
CA ALA A 26 -14.74 -0.72 -8.89
C ALA A 26 -15.38 0.15 -10.00
N GLU A 27 -16.43 0.91 -9.67
CA GLU A 27 -17.12 1.80 -10.61
C GLU A 27 -16.25 3.01 -10.98
N VAL A 28 -15.59 3.63 -9.99
CA VAL A 28 -14.69 4.77 -10.22
C VAL A 28 -13.55 4.38 -11.16
N LEU A 29 -12.89 3.25 -10.87
CA LEU A 29 -11.81 2.71 -11.71
C LEU A 29 -12.29 2.32 -13.11
N SER A 30 -13.49 1.76 -13.24
CA SER A 30 -14.02 1.33 -14.55
C SER A 30 -14.47 2.49 -15.44
N SER A 31 -14.86 3.63 -14.85
CA SER A 31 -15.43 4.78 -15.56
C SER A 31 -14.40 5.87 -15.86
N THR A 32 -13.33 5.99 -15.08
CA THR A 32 -12.35 7.06 -15.24
C THR A 32 -11.58 6.97 -16.57
N PRO A 33 -11.39 8.09 -17.30
CA PRO A 33 -10.50 8.12 -18.45
C PRO A 33 -9.07 7.72 -18.10
N LEU A 34 -8.60 7.99 -16.87
CA LEU A 34 -7.24 7.64 -16.45
C LEU A 34 -6.98 6.13 -16.43
N SER A 35 -8.01 5.29 -16.44
CA SER A 35 -7.83 3.84 -16.50
C SER A 35 -7.71 3.28 -17.91
N LYS A 36 -7.72 4.14 -18.94
CA LYS A 36 -7.68 3.76 -20.35
C LYS A 36 -6.32 4.03 -20.97
N ILE A 37 -5.67 2.99 -21.52
CA ILE A 37 -4.32 3.09 -22.10
C ILE A 37 -4.22 4.13 -23.22
N GLU A 38 -5.33 4.42 -23.91
CA GLU A 38 -5.39 5.38 -25.01
C GLU A 38 -5.01 6.81 -24.57
N ASN A 39 -5.12 7.12 -23.28
CA ASN A 39 -4.75 8.42 -22.69
C ASN A 39 -3.26 8.53 -22.31
N TYR A 40 -2.46 7.50 -22.64
CA TYR A 40 -1.04 7.42 -22.30
C TYR A 40 -0.22 7.23 -23.57
N VAL A 41 0.38 8.33 -24.04
CA VAL A 41 1.29 8.36 -25.19
C VAL A 41 2.73 8.53 -24.72
N GLY A 42 3.70 8.13 -25.56
CA GLY A 42 5.12 8.36 -25.27
C GLY A 42 5.73 7.47 -24.17
N LEU A 43 5.04 6.38 -23.77
CA LEU A 43 5.49 5.46 -22.72
C LEU A 43 6.79 4.70 -23.04
N GLY A 44 7.30 4.80 -24.26
CA GLY A 44 8.58 4.20 -24.66
C GLY A 44 9.82 4.95 -24.15
N SER A 45 9.66 6.16 -23.57
CA SER A 45 10.78 6.88 -22.95
C SER A 45 11.05 6.40 -21.53
N GLU A 46 12.32 6.19 -21.21
CA GLU A 46 12.80 5.93 -19.84
C GLU A 46 12.97 7.22 -19.00
N ASP A 47 12.81 8.39 -19.62
CA ASP A 47 12.91 9.67 -18.92
C ASP A 47 11.67 9.92 -18.04
N TRP A 48 11.86 9.84 -16.72
CA TRP A 48 10.83 10.13 -15.72
C TRP A 48 10.26 11.55 -15.84
N SER A 49 11.03 12.52 -16.36
CA SER A 49 10.58 13.90 -16.48
C SER A 49 9.37 14.08 -17.39
N LEU A 50 9.18 13.14 -18.32
CA LEU A 50 8.05 13.08 -19.25
C LEU A 50 6.81 12.38 -18.67
N ARG A 51 6.93 11.76 -17.49
CA ARG A 51 5.86 11.03 -16.82
C ARG A 51 5.29 11.77 -15.61
N ILE A 52 5.89 12.89 -15.21
CA ILE A 52 5.49 13.70 -14.05
C ILE A 52 4.70 14.91 -14.52
N TYR A 53 3.47 15.04 -14.03
CA TYR A 53 2.53 16.09 -14.38
C TYR A 53 2.00 16.78 -13.13
N ASN A 54 1.65 18.05 -13.27
CA ASN A 54 0.82 18.73 -12.28
C ASN A 54 -0.62 18.19 -12.36
N LEU A 55 -1.42 18.38 -11.31
CA LEU A 55 -2.81 17.93 -11.27
C LEU A 55 -3.61 18.54 -12.42
N ASP A 56 -4.08 17.69 -13.34
CA ASP A 56 -4.98 18.08 -14.42
C ASP A 56 -6.45 17.82 -14.05
N LYS A 57 -7.38 18.19 -14.94
CA LYS A 57 -8.82 18.00 -14.70
C LYS A 57 -9.20 16.53 -14.50
N GLN A 58 -8.62 15.60 -15.25
CA GLN A 58 -8.98 14.18 -15.16
C GLN A 58 -8.49 13.56 -13.84
N ALA A 59 -7.29 13.93 -13.41
CA ALA A 59 -6.73 13.53 -12.12
C ALA A 59 -7.50 14.15 -10.95
N LEU A 60 -7.91 15.41 -11.05
CA LEU A 60 -8.79 16.05 -10.07
C LEU A 60 -10.15 15.35 -9.97
N ASP A 61 -10.81 15.11 -11.11
CA ASP A 61 -12.11 14.42 -11.15
C ASP A 61 -12.00 13.01 -10.52
N TYR A 62 -10.92 12.29 -10.81
CA TYR A 62 -10.66 10.97 -10.22
C TYR A 62 -10.55 11.02 -8.70
N VAL A 63 -9.76 11.94 -8.15
CA VAL A 63 -9.63 12.07 -6.69
C VAL A 63 -10.95 12.51 -6.05
N ASN A 64 -11.69 13.42 -6.68
CA ASN A 64 -12.98 13.85 -6.14
C ASN A 64 -13.98 12.69 -6.05
N GLU A 65 -13.98 11.76 -7.01
CA GLU A 65 -14.81 10.55 -6.93
C GLU A 65 -14.33 9.58 -5.83
N LEU A 66 -13.02 9.43 -5.62
CA LEU A 66 -12.51 8.66 -4.48
C LEU A 66 -12.91 9.30 -3.14
N ASN A 67 -12.73 10.61 -3.00
CA ASN A 67 -13.12 11.34 -1.79
C ASN A 67 -14.63 11.22 -1.53
N ARG A 68 -15.46 11.22 -2.58
CA ARG A 68 -16.91 10.98 -2.45
C ARG A 68 -17.20 9.57 -1.93
N VAL A 69 -16.46 8.55 -2.38
CA VAL A 69 -16.60 7.17 -1.90
C VAL A 69 -16.18 7.06 -0.43
N ASP A 70 -15.09 7.70 -0.05
CA ASP A 70 -14.50 7.60 1.29
C ASP A 70 -15.13 8.57 2.32
N GLY A 71 -15.90 9.55 1.85
CA GLY A 71 -16.52 10.58 2.69
C GLY A 71 -15.57 11.71 3.09
N PHE A 72 -14.48 11.92 2.34
CA PHE A 72 -13.53 13.00 2.53
C PHE A 72 -14.04 14.33 1.96
N THR A 73 -13.61 15.44 2.56
CA THR A 73 -14.03 16.80 2.19
C THR A 73 -12.92 17.59 1.52
N GLU A 74 -11.72 17.02 1.49
CA GLU A 74 -10.53 17.53 0.87
C GLU A 74 -10.75 17.70 -0.63
N SER A 75 -10.22 18.79 -1.17
CA SER A 75 -10.29 19.12 -2.58
C SER A 75 -8.87 19.38 -3.04
N PRO A 76 -8.24 18.43 -3.77
CA PRO A 76 -6.87 18.62 -4.21
C PRO A 76 -6.80 19.77 -5.21
N SER A 77 -5.65 20.45 -5.22
CA SER A 77 -5.37 21.55 -6.15
C SER A 77 -4.03 21.35 -6.84
N PRO A 78 -3.83 21.92 -8.05
CA PRO A 78 -2.52 21.93 -8.70
C PRO A 78 -1.46 22.58 -7.81
N VAL A 79 -0.24 22.06 -7.88
CA VAL A 79 0.91 22.54 -7.11
C VAL A 79 1.40 23.86 -7.68
N LYS A 80 1.61 24.86 -6.82
CA LYS A 80 2.14 26.16 -7.26
C LYS A 80 3.61 26.10 -7.68
N ASN A 81 4.44 25.41 -6.89
CA ASN A 81 5.88 25.26 -7.12
C ASN A 81 6.23 23.92 -7.78
N PHE A 82 5.55 23.61 -8.89
CA PHE A 82 5.62 22.30 -9.55
C PHE A 82 7.06 21.88 -9.89
N GLU A 83 7.87 22.75 -10.49
CA GLU A 83 9.23 22.39 -10.93
C GLU A 83 10.17 22.02 -9.76
N THR A 84 10.03 22.70 -8.61
CA THR A 84 10.82 22.35 -7.41
C THR A 84 10.46 20.96 -6.91
N PHE A 85 9.17 20.64 -6.86
CA PHE A 85 8.71 19.32 -6.45
C PHE A 85 9.13 18.25 -7.46
N LYS A 86 8.95 18.53 -8.76
CA LYS A 86 9.34 17.65 -9.86
C LYS A 86 10.82 17.28 -9.75
N SER A 87 11.70 18.24 -9.46
CA SER A 87 13.12 17.97 -9.24
C SER A 87 13.38 16.98 -8.09
N THR A 88 12.74 17.19 -6.93
CA THR A 88 12.88 16.27 -5.78
C THR A 88 12.33 14.87 -6.08
N LEU A 89 11.25 14.79 -6.86
CA LEU A 89 10.66 13.52 -7.30
C LEU A 89 11.55 12.80 -8.32
N LEU A 90 12.21 13.54 -9.22
CA LEU A 90 13.21 12.97 -10.13
C LEU A 90 14.39 12.39 -9.35
N ASP A 91 14.87 13.07 -8.30
CA ASP A 91 15.92 12.51 -7.43
C ASP A 91 15.47 11.18 -6.79
N ALA A 92 14.24 11.11 -6.30
CA ALA A 92 13.68 9.89 -5.71
C ALA A 92 13.59 8.72 -6.71
N LEU A 93 13.12 8.99 -7.93
CA LEU A 93 12.98 7.99 -8.99
C LEU A 93 14.34 7.53 -9.54
N ASN A 94 15.27 8.47 -9.74
CA ASN A 94 16.61 8.18 -10.26
C ASN A 94 17.53 7.52 -9.21
N SER A 95 17.18 7.61 -7.91
CA SER A 95 17.89 6.92 -6.84
C SER A 95 17.56 5.42 -6.73
N GLN A 96 16.51 4.95 -7.42
CA GLN A 96 16.16 3.52 -7.44
C GLN A 96 17.27 2.73 -8.16
N THR A 97 17.55 1.53 -7.66
CA THR A 97 18.61 0.68 -8.24
C THR A 97 18.15 -0.76 -8.42
N GLY A 98 18.88 -1.49 -9.25
CA GLY A 98 18.66 -2.93 -9.46
C GLY A 98 17.36 -3.26 -10.21
N PRO A 99 16.83 -4.47 -10.02
CA PRO A 99 15.72 -5.01 -10.83
C PRO A 99 14.40 -4.23 -10.69
N VAL A 100 14.23 -3.48 -9.59
CA VAL A 100 13.01 -2.69 -9.33
C VAL A 100 12.87 -1.54 -10.33
N VAL A 101 13.97 -1.01 -10.86
CA VAL A 101 13.97 0.09 -11.85
C VAL A 101 13.21 -0.33 -13.11
N SER A 102 13.50 -1.53 -13.64
CA SER A 102 12.85 -2.02 -14.85
C SER A 102 11.36 -2.26 -14.64
N LEU A 103 10.95 -2.72 -13.45
CA LEU A 103 9.54 -2.86 -13.10
C LEU A 103 8.84 -1.49 -13.07
N LEU A 104 9.43 -0.51 -12.38
CA LEU A 104 8.90 0.85 -12.32
C LEU A 104 8.75 1.45 -13.73
N GLN A 105 9.81 1.41 -14.54
CA GLN A 105 9.78 1.94 -15.91
C GLN A 105 8.70 1.28 -16.78
N LYS A 106 8.43 -0.02 -16.58
CA LYS A 106 7.43 -0.75 -17.36
C LYS A 106 5.99 -0.49 -16.91
N LYS A 107 5.77 -0.28 -15.61
CA LYS A 107 4.42 -0.34 -15.01
C LYS A 107 3.95 0.94 -14.34
N LEU A 108 4.84 1.83 -13.92
CA LEU A 108 4.48 3.17 -13.45
C LEU A 108 4.44 4.12 -14.65
N LEU A 109 3.24 4.31 -15.20
CA LEU A 109 3.05 4.98 -16.48
C LEU A 109 2.93 6.49 -16.34
N ARG A 110 2.47 6.99 -15.18
CA ARG A 110 2.34 8.43 -14.91
C ARG A 110 2.37 8.74 -13.42
N ILE A 111 2.86 9.92 -13.07
CA ILE A 111 2.79 10.48 -11.73
C ILE A 111 2.17 11.88 -11.84
N TYR A 112 1.13 12.12 -11.05
CA TYR A 112 0.56 13.44 -10.83
C TYR A 112 0.97 13.96 -9.46
N VAL A 113 1.02 15.28 -9.31
CA VAL A 113 1.32 15.93 -8.04
C VAL A 113 0.26 16.98 -7.74
N CYS A 114 -0.15 17.07 -6.48
CA CYS A 114 -1.20 17.98 -6.02
C CYS A 114 -0.91 18.49 -4.61
N GLU A 115 -1.63 19.53 -4.21
CA GLU A 115 -1.75 19.98 -2.82
C GLU A 115 -3.11 19.52 -2.28
N ASN A 116 -3.18 19.16 -0.99
CA ASN A 116 -4.44 18.89 -0.26
C ASN A 116 -5.23 17.66 -0.75
N LEU A 117 -4.53 16.54 -0.94
CA LEU A 117 -5.13 15.24 -1.25
C LEU A 117 -5.94 14.66 -0.08
N GLY A 118 -5.54 14.97 1.16
CA GLY A 118 -6.07 14.34 2.38
C GLY A 118 -5.31 13.09 2.84
N GLY A 119 -4.34 12.63 2.05
CA GLY A 119 -3.43 11.52 2.34
C GLY A 119 -2.04 11.75 1.75
N SER A 120 -1.20 10.71 1.77
CA SER A 120 0.14 10.81 1.18
C SER A 120 0.13 10.70 -0.35
N ALA A 121 -0.67 9.77 -0.85
CA ALA A 121 -0.78 9.43 -2.25
C ALA A 121 -2.06 8.63 -2.50
N VAL A 122 -2.47 8.52 -3.77
CA VAL A 122 -3.43 7.54 -4.24
C VAL A 122 -2.92 6.87 -5.52
N THR A 123 -3.23 5.60 -5.69
CA THR A 123 -2.90 4.82 -6.89
C THR A 123 -4.14 4.64 -7.77
N GLY A 124 -3.93 4.64 -9.08
CA GLY A 124 -4.90 4.20 -10.06
C GLY A 124 -4.29 3.23 -11.06
N LEU A 125 -5.15 2.48 -11.75
CA LEU A 125 -4.77 1.35 -12.59
C LEU A 125 -5.16 1.60 -14.04
N ILE A 126 -4.29 1.19 -14.97
CA ILE A 126 -4.46 1.40 -16.41
C ILE A 126 -4.67 0.06 -17.10
N ARG A 127 -5.75 -0.05 -17.87
CA ARG A 127 -6.12 -1.26 -18.61
C ARG A 127 -5.99 -1.08 -20.12
N LYS A 128 -5.64 -2.18 -20.77
CA LYS A 128 -5.73 -2.39 -22.21
C LYS A 128 -6.48 -3.69 -22.45
N GLU A 129 -7.53 -3.67 -23.28
CA GLU A 129 -8.31 -4.86 -23.64
C GLU A 129 -8.78 -5.66 -22.40
N GLY A 130 -9.22 -4.96 -21.35
CA GLY A 130 -9.67 -5.59 -20.11
C GLY A 130 -8.55 -6.19 -19.25
N LYS A 131 -7.27 -5.95 -19.53
CA LYS A 131 -6.15 -6.37 -18.67
C LYS A 131 -5.42 -5.17 -18.11
N SER A 132 -5.11 -5.22 -16.82
CA SER A 132 -4.30 -4.19 -16.16
C SER A 132 -2.83 -4.33 -16.58
N ILE A 133 -2.25 -3.26 -17.11
CA ILE A 133 -0.88 -3.28 -17.69
C ILE A 133 0.11 -2.38 -16.93
N GLY A 134 -0.41 -1.54 -16.04
CA GLY A 134 0.36 -0.59 -15.25
C GLY A 134 -0.59 0.29 -14.44
N GLY A 135 -0.07 1.40 -13.94
CA GLY A 135 -0.85 2.34 -13.17
C GLY A 135 -0.25 3.74 -13.16
N PHE A 136 -0.93 4.63 -12.46
CA PHE A 136 -0.49 5.98 -12.18
C PHE A 136 -0.59 6.24 -10.68
N VAL A 137 0.19 7.21 -10.20
CA VAL A 137 0.18 7.65 -8.80
C VAL A 137 -0.13 9.14 -8.75
N ILE A 138 -0.95 9.57 -7.80
CA ILE A 138 -1.17 10.99 -7.50
C ILE A 138 -0.59 11.25 -6.11
N LEU A 139 0.43 12.11 -6.01
CA LEU A 139 1.15 12.41 -4.78
C LEU A 139 0.68 13.76 -4.19
N ASP A 140 0.50 13.81 -2.87
CA ASP A 140 0.36 15.08 -2.16
C ASP A 140 1.74 15.66 -1.82
N VAL A 141 1.99 16.89 -2.25
CA VAL A 141 3.25 17.58 -1.97
C VAL A 141 3.44 17.93 -0.50
N ASN A 142 2.35 18.11 0.25
CA ASN A 142 2.40 18.43 1.68
C ASN A 142 2.96 17.28 2.52
N THR A 143 2.91 16.05 1.98
CA THR A 143 3.57 14.86 2.54
C THR A 143 5.09 15.06 2.66
N LEU A 144 5.69 15.91 1.82
CA LEU A 144 7.13 16.17 1.75
C LEU A 144 7.63 17.34 2.58
N ASN A 145 6.84 17.81 3.53
CA ASN A 145 7.33 18.76 4.51
C ASN A 145 8.29 18.11 5.54
N ARG A 146 8.58 16.82 5.40
CA ARG A 146 9.41 16.02 6.31
C ARG A 146 10.43 15.18 5.54
N ASN A 147 11.58 14.95 6.16
CA ASN A 147 12.56 13.98 5.67
C ASN A 147 12.07 12.55 5.97
N ALA A 148 12.72 11.53 5.38
CA ALA A 148 12.32 10.12 5.46
C ALA A 148 11.92 9.65 6.88
N ASN A 149 12.79 9.82 7.87
CA ASN A 149 12.56 9.37 9.25
C ASN A 149 11.43 10.14 9.95
N ASP A 150 11.34 11.46 9.70
CA ASP A 150 10.30 12.30 10.29
C ASP A 150 8.94 12.00 9.66
N TRP A 151 8.90 11.73 8.36
CA TRP A 151 7.68 11.38 7.63
C TRP A 151 7.11 10.06 8.13
N ILE A 152 7.91 8.99 8.18
CA ILE A 152 7.42 7.67 8.60
C ILE A 152 7.00 7.67 10.07
N SER A 153 7.73 8.40 10.92
CA SER A 153 7.33 8.61 12.32
C SER A 153 6.01 9.37 12.41
N TYR A 154 5.83 10.43 11.63
CA TYR A 154 4.58 11.18 11.58
C TYR A 154 3.40 10.31 11.11
N LYS A 155 3.59 9.52 10.03
CA LYS A 155 2.58 8.59 9.53
C LYS A 155 2.16 7.62 10.63
N GLU A 156 3.09 6.97 11.30
CA GLU A 156 2.79 6.01 12.36
C GLU A 156 2.07 6.67 13.56
N ASN A 157 2.54 7.84 14.02
CA ASN A 157 1.92 8.55 15.13
C ASN A 157 0.51 9.08 14.79
N SER A 158 0.17 9.26 13.51
CA SER A 158 -1.16 9.78 13.09
C SER A 158 -2.33 8.88 13.45
N THR A 159 -2.05 7.61 13.77
CA THR A 159 -3.03 6.67 14.30
C THR A 159 -3.45 7.02 15.72
N PHE A 160 -2.56 7.68 16.48
CA PHE A 160 -2.69 7.78 17.92
C PHE A 160 -2.98 9.19 18.40
N GLN A 161 -3.74 9.27 19.49
CA GLN A 161 -3.94 10.49 20.25
C GLN A 161 -2.62 10.96 20.85
N LYS A 162 -2.45 12.28 20.97
CA LYS A 162 -1.27 12.88 21.62
C LYS A 162 -1.22 12.47 23.10
N GLY A 163 -0.07 11.98 23.54
CA GLY A 163 0.17 11.51 24.90
C GLY A 163 1.62 11.67 25.36
N ASN A 164 1.98 10.97 26.42
CA ASN A 164 3.35 10.99 26.98
C ASN A 164 4.29 10.02 26.25
N ILE A 165 3.73 9.05 25.55
CA ILE A 165 4.42 8.11 24.69
C ILE A 165 4.35 8.60 23.24
N LYS A 166 5.45 8.44 22.51
CA LYS A 166 5.53 8.71 21.07
C LYS A 166 6.29 7.60 20.36
N ILE A 167 6.00 7.42 19.08
CA ILE A 167 6.77 6.52 18.23
C ILE A 167 7.84 7.31 17.47
N ARG A 168 9.01 6.71 17.30
CA ARG A 168 10.04 7.15 16.36
C ARG A 168 10.38 5.98 15.46
N ILE A 169 10.39 6.20 14.15
CA ILE A 169 10.84 5.21 13.17
C ILE A 169 12.02 5.77 12.39
N ARG A 170 13.04 4.94 12.19
CA ARG A 170 14.23 5.23 11.38
C ARG A 170 14.26 4.32 10.16
N ILE A 171 14.09 4.91 8.98
CA ILE A 171 14.18 4.22 7.68
C ILE A 171 15.43 4.59 6.87
N GLU A 172 16.13 5.64 7.25
CA GLU A 172 17.36 6.10 6.61
C GLU A 172 18.42 6.49 7.65
N GLU A 173 19.68 6.31 7.28
CA GLU A 173 20.81 6.90 8.00
C GLU A 173 20.80 8.42 7.87
N GLU A 174 21.46 9.14 8.79
CA GLU A 174 21.41 10.61 8.86
C GLU A 174 21.72 11.30 7.53
N LYS A 175 22.76 10.83 6.80
CA LYS A 175 23.14 11.37 5.49
C LYS A 175 22.10 11.12 4.39
N GLN A 176 21.30 10.09 4.55
CA GLN A 176 20.27 9.66 3.60
C GLN A 176 18.85 10.04 4.08
N ASN A 177 18.71 10.69 5.23
CA ASN A 177 17.43 11.15 5.76
C ASN A 177 16.97 12.41 5.00
N THR A 178 16.51 12.23 3.77
CA THR A 178 16.12 13.30 2.84
C THR A 178 14.65 13.18 2.45
N LYS A 179 14.09 14.25 1.87
CA LYS A 179 12.74 14.24 1.28
C LYS A 179 12.62 13.29 0.09
N ALA A 180 13.69 13.19 -0.72
CA ALA A 180 13.73 12.27 -1.87
C ALA A 180 13.63 10.81 -1.42
N ASN A 181 14.29 10.43 -0.31
CA ASN A 181 14.16 9.08 0.23
C ASN A 181 12.80 8.81 0.89
N ALA A 182 12.13 9.84 1.45
CA ALA A 182 10.73 9.72 1.86
C ALA A 182 9.83 9.39 0.65
N LEU A 183 9.99 10.15 -0.44
CA LEU A 183 9.26 9.91 -1.70
C LEU A 183 9.51 8.53 -2.28
N SER A 184 10.77 8.09 -2.28
CA SER A 184 11.16 6.76 -2.73
C SER A 184 10.36 5.68 -1.99
N TYR A 185 10.27 5.77 -0.67
CA TYR A 185 9.49 4.82 0.15
C TYR A 185 7.99 4.88 -0.18
N ILE A 186 7.41 6.09 -0.26
CA ILE A 186 5.99 6.28 -0.60
C ILE A 186 5.68 5.69 -1.98
N LEU A 187 6.50 6.01 -2.99
CA LEU A 187 6.32 5.52 -4.36
C LEU A 187 6.39 4.01 -4.45
N LEU A 188 7.30 3.38 -3.71
CA LEU A 188 7.40 1.92 -3.69
C LEU A 188 6.16 1.28 -3.06
N HIS A 189 5.57 1.89 -2.04
CA HIS A 189 4.28 1.47 -1.48
C HIS A 189 3.19 1.53 -2.56
N GLU A 190 2.99 2.70 -3.17
CA GLU A 190 1.99 2.90 -4.22
C GLU A 190 2.21 1.96 -5.43
N PHE A 191 3.47 1.74 -5.79
CA PHE A 191 3.83 0.79 -6.84
C PHE A 191 3.48 -0.65 -6.47
N GLY A 192 3.50 -1.00 -5.18
CA GLY A 192 2.98 -2.26 -4.67
C GLY A 192 1.51 -2.48 -5.04
N HIS A 193 0.64 -1.46 -4.96
CA HIS A 193 -0.75 -1.61 -5.41
C HIS A 193 -0.84 -1.88 -6.93
N ILE A 194 -0.01 -1.22 -7.74
CA ILE A 194 0.08 -1.47 -9.19
C ILE A 194 0.53 -2.91 -9.46
N LEU A 195 1.53 -3.41 -8.74
CA LEU A 195 2.01 -4.78 -8.88
C LEU A 195 0.97 -5.80 -8.44
N SER A 196 0.22 -5.54 -7.35
CA SER A 196 -0.83 -6.44 -6.87
C SER A 196 -1.85 -6.76 -7.97
N GLU A 197 -2.31 -5.74 -8.70
CA GLU A 197 -3.22 -5.91 -9.82
C GLU A 197 -2.51 -6.54 -11.03
N THR A 198 -1.40 -5.98 -11.47
CA THR A 198 -0.79 -6.36 -12.76
C THR A 198 -0.13 -7.74 -12.75
N GLU A 199 0.20 -8.27 -11.56
CA GLU A 199 0.72 -9.63 -11.36
C GLU A 199 -0.35 -10.60 -10.81
N ASN A 200 -1.61 -10.17 -10.70
CA ASN A 200 -2.72 -10.97 -10.17
C ASN A 200 -2.45 -11.55 -8.78
N ILE A 201 -1.84 -10.76 -7.89
CA ILE A 201 -1.51 -11.19 -6.52
C ILE A 201 -2.78 -11.28 -5.69
N GLY A 202 -3.63 -10.25 -5.77
CA GLY A 202 -4.93 -10.17 -5.12
C GLY A 202 -6.11 -10.25 -6.10
N PRO A 203 -7.35 -10.25 -5.59
CA PRO A 203 -8.53 -10.05 -6.43
C PRO A 203 -8.48 -8.68 -7.12
N SER A 204 -8.91 -8.64 -8.39
CA SER A 204 -8.81 -7.40 -9.18
C SER A 204 -9.62 -6.25 -8.57
N PHE A 205 -9.04 -5.05 -8.57
CA PHE A 205 -9.68 -3.81 -8.14
C PHE A 205 -10.88 -3.41 -9.00
N PHE A 206 -11.07 -4.03 -10.16
CA PHE A 206 -12.21 -3.79 -11.04
C PHE A 206 -13.40 -4.71 -10.76
N LEU A 207 -13.26 -5.70 -9.87
CA LEU A 207 -14.37 -6.55 -9.47
C LEU A 207 -15.27 -5.81 -8.47
N ALA A 208 -16.58 -5.89 -8.68
CA ALA A 208 -17.57 -5.29 -7.78
C ALA A 208 -17.55 -5.89 -6.36
N LYS A 209 -17.02 -7.11 -6.21
CA LYS A 209 -16.75 -7.73 -4.92
C LYS A 209 -15.40 -8.45 -4.94
N ARG A 210 -14.69 -8.42 -3.81
CA ARG A 210 -13.32 -8.95 -3.70
C ARG A 210 -13.18 -9.89 -2.51
N SER A 211 -12.58 -11.06 -2.74
CA SER A 211 -12.24 -12.04 -1.71
C SER A 211 -10.75 -12.34 -1.78
N PHE A 212 -10.08 -12.34 -0.62
CA PHE A 212 -8.64 -12.54 -0.51
C PHE A 212 -8.28 -13.96 -0.03
N LYS A 213 -9.28 -14.73 0.41
CA LYS A 213 -9.13 -16.06 1.02
C LYS A 213 -8.38 -17.08 0.14
N ASN A 214 -8.56 -16.98 -1.17
CA ASN A 214 -8.01 -17.93 -2.15
C ASN A 214 -6.68 -17.46 -2.76
N SER A 215 -6.24 -16.24 -2.46
CA SER A 215 -5.01 -15.68 -3.01
C SER A 215 -3.82 -16.10 -2.16
N GLU A 216 -2.80 -16.71 -2.79
CA GLU A 216 -1.66 -17.34 -2.10
C GLU A 216 -0.93 -16.38 -1.16
N PHE A 217 -0.70 -15.13 -1.59
CA PHE A 217 -0.01 -14.11 -0.81
C PHE A 217 -0.73 -13.78 0.51
N TYR A 218 -2.06 -13.80 0.51
CA TYR A 218 -2.89 -13.37 1.64
C TYR A 218 -3.30 -14.51 2.56
N LYS A 219 -2.96 -15.74 2.17
CA LYS A 219 -3.31 -16.96 2.88
C LYS A 219 -2.86 -16.88 4.35
N ALA A 220 -3.75 -17.27 5.25
CA ALA A 220 -3.57 -17.22 6.70
C ALA A 220 -3.42 -15.82 7.34
N ALA A 221 -3.37 -14.74 6.54
CA ALA A 221 -3.40 -13.36 7.04
C ALA A 221 -4.80 -12.76 6.92
N TRP A 222 -5.42 -12.84 5.74
CA TRP A 222 -6.67 -12.13 5.42
C TRP A 222 -7.79 -13.08 4.98
N LYS A 223 -9.00 -12.84 5.51
CA LYS A 223 -10.25 -13.48 5.04
C LYS A 223 -10.88 -12.65 3.94
N SER A 224 -10.91 -11.34 4.14
CA SER A 224 -11.42 -10.34 3.22
C SER A 224 -10.57 -9.07 3.30
N GLU A 225 -10.95 -8.00 2.60
CA GLU A 225 -10.16 -6.76 2.56
C GLU A 225 -9.93 -6.17 3.95
N LYS A 226 -10.97 -6.18 4.80
CA LYS A 226 -10.95 -5.54 6.12
C LYS A 226 -10.94 -6.52 7.28
N VAL A 227 -11.04 -7.83 7.03
CA VAL A 227 -11.14 -8.87 8.07
C VAL A 227 -9.96 -9.82 8.01
N SER A 228 -9.25 -9.93 9.13
CA SER A 228 -8.08 -10.77 9.32
C SER A 228 -8.42 -12.06 10.10
N TYR A 229 -7.58 -13.09 9.97
CA TYR A 229 -7.67 -14.27 10.84
C TYR A 229 -7.27 -13.97 12.30
N PHE A 230 -6.60 -12.85 12.54
CA PHE A 230 -6.07 -12.47 13.86
C PHE A 230 -7.02 -11.59 14.68
N ASP A 231 -8.14 -11.13 14.10
CA ASP A 231 -9.08 -10.18 14.73
C ASP A 231 -9.73 -10.72 15.99
N ASP A 232 -10.10 -12.00 15.99
CA ASP A 232 -10.84 -12.63 17.09
C ASP A 232 -9.92 -13.38 18.06
N SER A 233 -8.60 -13.25 17.91
CA SER A 233 -7.62 -14.04 18.67
C SER A 233 -6.45 -13.19 19.16
N THR A 234 -5.41 -13.07 18.35
CA THR A 234 -4.11 -12.54 18.78
C THR A 234 -4.07 -11.01 18.72
N PHE A 235 -4.67 -10.39 17.70
CA PHE A 235 -4.55 -8.95 17.44
C PHE A 235 -5.91 -8.23 17.45
N ILE A 236 -6.59 -8.33 18.59
CA ILE A 236 -7.97 -7.84 18.80
C ILE A 236 -8.13 -6.33 18.52
N LEU A 237 -7.08 -5.52 18.74
CA LEU A 237 -7.14 -4.08 18.47
C LEU A 237 -7.00 -3.72 16.98
N ARG A 238 -6.58 -4.64 16.11
CA ARG A 238 -6.29 -4.36 14.69
C ARG A 238 -7.44 -3.65 13.96
N PRO A 239 -8.73 -4.05 14.11
CA PRO A 239 -9.83 -3.36 13.42
C PRO A 239 -10.03 -1.89 13.83
N GLN A 240 -9.46 -1.47 14.97
CA GLN A 240 -9.53 -0.09 15.47
C GLN A 240 -8.37 0.77 14.97
N ILE A 241 -7.34 0.17 14.36
CA ILE A 241 -6.16 0.88 13.87
C ILE A 241 -6.52 1.61 12.59
N ARG A 242 -6.52 2.94 12.67
CA ARG A 242 -6.80 3.82 11.53
C ARG A 242 -5.74 4.91 11.47
N PHE A 243 -4.94 4.92 10.42
CA PHE A 243 -3.97 5.98 10.19
C PHE A 243 -4.69 7.30 9.91
N TYR A 244 -4.04 8.42 10.22
CA TYR A 244 -4.56 9.78 10.05
C TYR A 244 -5.91 10.05 10.76
N SER A 245 -6.15 9.40 11.90
CA SER A 245 -7.44 9.49 12.59
C SER A 245 -7.37 9.82 14.09
N GLU A 246 -6.20 9.71 14.71
CA GLU A 246 -6.04 9.83 16.17
C GLU A 246 -7.04 8.94 16.96
N SER A 247 -7.35 7.75 16.43
CA SER A 247 -8.43 6.87 16.91
C SER A 247 -8.12 6.14 18.22
N LEU A 248 -6.84 5.98 18.58
CA LEU A 248 -6.41 5.18 19.73
C LEU A 248 -5.46 5.94 20.65
N SER A 249 -5.57 5.74 21.96
CA SER A 249 -4.54 6.19 22.91
C SER A 249 -3.32 5.27 22.84
N LEU A 250 -2.15 5.80 22.44
CA LEU A 250 -0.90 5.03 22.45
C LEU A 250 -0.48 4.69 23.88
N ASP A 251 -0.66 5.62 24.82
CA ASP A 251 -0.31 5.47 26.24
C ASP A 251 -0.96 4.21 26.85
N GLU A 252 -2.18 3.88 26.43
CA GLU A 252 -2.97 2.75 26.94
C GLU A 252 -2.79 1.45 26.15
N ASN A 253 -2.36 1.53 24.88
CA ASN A 253 -2.49 0.42 23.93
C ASN A 253 -1.18 -0.07 23.33
N TRP A 254 -0.05 0.63 23.52
CA TRP A 254 1.20 0.24 22.85
C TRP A 254 1.63 -1.21 23.14
N GLU A 255 1.45 -1.70 24.37
CA GLU A 255 1.77 -3.09 24.77
C GLU A 255 0.86 -4.14 24.12
N LYS A 256 -0.34 -3.73 23.73
CA LYS A 256 -1.34 -4.57 23.05
C LYS A 256 -1.20 -4.51 21.52
N ILE A 257 -0.37 -3.61 21.01
CA ILE A 257 -0.17 -3.37 19.59
C ILE A 257 1.20 -3.91 19.15
N TYR A 258 2.30 -3.33 19.60
CA TYR A 258 3.62 -3.61 19.01
C TYR A 258 4.21 -4.97 19.40
N PRO A 259 4.15 -5.41 20.67
CA PRO A 259 4.54 -6.78 21.03
C PRO A 259 3.65 -7.87 20.42
N ILE A 260 2.44 -7.51 20.01
CA ILE A 260 1.49 -8.43 19.36
C ILE A 260 1.75 -8.47 17.86
N LEU A 261 1.99 -7.33 17.22
CA LEU A 261 2.38 -7.21 15.82
C LEU A 261 3.57 -8.14 15.49
N SER A 262 4.57 -8.19 16.36
CA SER A 262 5.73 -9.09 16.21
C SER A 262 5.39 -10.59 16.29
N LYS A 263 4.16 -10.97 16.62
CA LYS A 263 3.68 -12.37 16.61
C LYS A 263 2.72 -12.65 15.44
N THR A 264 2.55 -11.70 14.55
CA THR A 264 1.65 -11.79 13.38
C THR A 264 2.46 -11.77 12.08
N PRO A 265 1.89 -12.22 10.95
CA PRO A 265 2.54 -12.16 9.65
C PRO A 265 2.38 -10.77 9.01
N PHE A 266 2.61 -9.69 9.74
CA PHE A 266 2.50 -8.31 9.25
C PHE A 266 3.85 -7.61 9.40
N PRO A 267 4.53 -7.19 8.31
CA PRO A 267 5.84 -6.55 8.39
C PRO A 267 5.85 -5.24 9.18
N THR A 268 4.76 -4.47 9.10
CA THR A 268 4.57 -3.20 9.82
C THR A 268 3.13 -3.08 10.34
N LEU A 269 2.87 -2.08 11.19
CA LEU A 269 1.50 -1.80 11.62
C LEU A 269 0.60 -1.38 10.45
N TYR A 270 1.16 -0.65 9.48
CA TYR A 270 0.42 -0.22 8.30
C TYR A 270 -0.02 -1.41 7.45
N SER A 271 0.84 -2.41 7.28
CA SER A 271 0.49 -3.65 6.57
C SER A 271 -0.65 -4.46 7.23
N ALA A 272 -1.00 -4.15 8.48
CA ALA A 272 -2.08 -4.81 9.23
C ALA A 272 -3.43 -4.08 9.10
N THR A 273 -3.52 -2.95 8.40
CA THR A 273 -4.76 -2.15 8.30
C THR A 273 -5.81 -2.83 7.41
N ASN A 274 -5.40 -3.28 6.22
CA ASN A 274 -6.23 -3.98 5.25
C ASN A 274 -5.37 -4.86 4.32
N ALA A 275 -6.03 -5.72 3.55
CA ALA A 275 -5.36 -6.64 2.64
C ALA A 275 -4.60 -5.91 1.51
N ASP A 276 -5.12 -4.85 0.91
CA ASP A 276 -4.43 -4.16 -0.18
C ASP A 276 -3.10 -3.53 0.30
N ASP A 277 -3.11 -2.87 1.46
CA ASP A 277 -1.93 -2.33 2.12
C ASP A 277 -0.97 -3.43 2.60
N PHE A 278 -1.48 -4.63 2.93
CA PHE A 278 -0.62 -5.73 3.32
C PHE A 278 0.38 -6.11 2.22
N PHE A 279 -0.06 -6.22 0.96
CA PHE A 279 0.86 -6.49 -0.14
C PHE A 279 1.76 -5.29 -0.44
N ALA A 280 1.18 -4.09 -0.55
CA ALA A 280 1.93 -2.89 -0.89
C ALA A 280 3.05 -2.59 0.12
N ASP A 281 2.72 -2.67 1.40
CA ASP A 281 3.66 -2.40 2.49
C ASP A 281 4.67 -3.55 2.66
N SER A 282 4.29 -4.81 2.36
CA SER A 282 5.23 -5.93 2.28
C SER A 282 6.23 -5.78 1.13
N PHE A 283 5.78 -5.29 -0.02
CA PHE A 283 6.64 -5.05 -1.18
C PHE A 283 7.69 -3.97 -0.87
N VAL A 284 7.27 -2.79 -0.39
CA VAL A 284 8.23 -1.74 0.00
C VAL A 284 9.13 -2.21 1.15
N SER A 285 8.62 -2.96 2.12
CA SER A 285 9.43 -3.54 3.20
C SER A 285 10.51 -4.48 2.65
N TYR A 286 10.17 -5.33 1.68
CA TYR A 286 11.13 -6.22 1.04
C TYR A 286 12.20 -5.44 0.27
N VAL A 287 11.79 -4.49 -0.59
CA VAL A 287 12.72 -3.69 -1.37
C VAL A 287 13.63 -2.86 -0.46
N HIS A 288 13.07 -2.21 0.56
CA HIS A 288 13.80 -1.33 1.47
C HIS A 288 14.77 -2.10 2.38
N VAL A 289 14.27 -3.13 3.09
CA VAL A 289 15.04 -3.82 4.13
C VAL A 289 15.83 -4.99 3.56
N VAL A 290 15.25 -5.78 2.64
CA VAL A 290 15.89 -7.00 2.13
C VAL A 290 16.79 -6.71 0.95
N LEU A 291 16.34 -5.96 -0.06
CA LEU A 291 17.17 -5.68 -1.25
C LEU A 291 18.16 -4.56 -1.00
N ASN A 292 17.68 -3.40 -0.52
CA ASN A 292 18.50 -2.21 -0.36
C ASN A 292 19.29 -2.18 0.95
N LYS A 293 19.04 -3.14 1.87
CA LYS A 293 19.71 -3.24 3.18
C LYS A 293 19.62 -1.95 4.00
N LYS A 294 18.52 -1.21 3.87
CA LYS A 294 18.26 0.02 4.62
C LYS A 294 17.62 -0.30 5.97
N PRO A 295 17.85 0.55 6.99
CA PRO A 295 17.25 0.33 8.30
C PRO A 295 15.73 0.47 8.23
N TRP A 296 15.04 -0.21 9.13
CA TRP A 296 13.67 0.10 9.52
C TRP A 296 13.56 -0.29 10.98
N GLU A 297 13.65 0.71 11.86
CA GLU A 297 13.69 0.52 13.31
C GLU A 297 12.62 1.39 13.95
N LEU A 298 11.73 0.77 14.71
CA LEU A 298 10.70 1.44 15.50
C LEU A 298 11.14 1.49 16.96
N GLU A 299 11.05 2.67 17.55
CA GLU A 299 11.19 2.90 18.98
C GLU A 299 9.92 3.50 19.58
N ILE A 300 9.52 2.99 20.74
CA ILE A 300 8.49 3.60 21.57
C ILE A 300 9.20 4.36 22.70
N LEU A 301 8.91 5.65 22.80
CA LEU A 301 9.61 6.57 23.68
C LEU A 301 8.64 7.09 24.73
N LYS A 302 8.97 6.92 26.02
CA LYS A 302 8.29 7.58 27.15
C LYS A 302 9.24 8.59 27.77
N ASN A 303 8.85 9.86 27.83
CA ASN A 303 9.73 10.96 28.30
C ASN A 303 11.12 10.96 27.61
N ASN A 304 11.14 10.76 26.29
CA ASN A 304 12.34 10.61 25.45
C ASN A 304 13.25 9.39 25.76
N LYS A 305 12.85 8.49 26.65
CA LYS A 305 13.56 7.22 26.90
C LYS A 305 12.90 6.10 26.11
N SER A 306 13.71 5.33 25.37
CA SER A 306 13.26 4.12 24.68
C SER A 306 12.81 3.06 25.67
N ILE A 307 11.56 2.61 25.55
CA ILE A 307 10.94 1.58 26.39
C ILE A 307 10.60 0.31 25.62
N PHE A 308 10.58 0.37 24.29
CA PHE A 308 10.41 -0.78 23.41
C PHE A 308 11.05 -0.48 22.04
N ARG A 309 11.55 -1.53 21.40
CA ARG A 309 12.13 -1.48 20.06
C ARG A 309 11.67 -2.68 19.24
N MET A 310 11.47 -2.47 17.94
CA MET A 310 11.30 -3.55 16.98
C MET A 310 11.87 -3.15 15.62
N GLU A 311 12.19 -4.15 14.81
CA GLU A 311 12.59 -3.98 13.42
C GLU A 311 11.41 -4.31 12.50
N ASN A 312 11.61 -4.17 11.19
CA ASN A 312 10.61 -4.56 10.21
C ASN A 312 10.52 -6.08 10.14
N GLU A 313 9.30 -6.60 10.24
CA GLU A 313 9.09 -8.03 10.42
C GLU A 313 9.14 -8.83 9.12
N ILE A 314 9.33 -8.16 7.96
CA ILE A 314 9.42 -8.81 6.64
C ILE A 314 10.46 -9.94 6.59
N GLN A 315 11.49 -9.88 7.43
CA GLN A 315 12.56 -10.89 7.44
C GLN A 315 12.19 -12.18 8.19
N LYS A 316 11.05 -12.24 8.88
CA LYS A 316 10.61 -13.41 9.63
C LYS A 316 10.28 -14.62 8.77
N ASP A 317 10.44 -15.80 9.36
CA ASP A 317 10.08 -17.07 8.73
C ASP A 317 8.58 -17.16 8.43
N SER A 318 7.74 -16.53 9.25
CA SER A 318 6.29 -16.45 9.02
C SER A 318 5.91 -15.70 7.74
N LEU A 319 6.83 -14.93 7.15
CA LEU A 319 6.66 -14.18 5.90
C LEU A 319 7.49 -14.75 4.75
N LEU A 320 8.04 -15.97 4.89
CA LEU A 320 8.88 -16.59 3.86
C LEU A 320 8.14 -16.75 2.52
N GLU A 321 6.89 -17.21 2.53
CA GLU A 321 6.14 -17.41 1.28
C GLU A 321 5.78 -16.08 0.60
N GLN A 322 5.41 -15.05 1.38
CA GLN A 322 5.19 -13.69 0.86
C GLN A 322 6.46 -13.14 0.20
N ARG A 323 7.63 -13.32 0.83
CA ARG A 323 8.92 -12.92 0.26
C ARG A 323 9.22 -13.65 -1.06
N LYS A 324 9.00 -14.96 -1.12
CA LYS A 324 9.20 -15.74 -2.36
C LYS A 324 8.30 -15.25 -3.50
N ILE A 325 7.06 -14.85 -3.20
CA ILE A 325 6.16 -14.27 -4.22
C ILE A 325 6.69 -12.93 -4.71
N ILE A 326 7.11 -12.04 -3.80
CA ILE A 326 7.72 -10.76 -4.17
C ILE A 326 9.00 -10.96 -4.98
N GLU A 327 9.84 -11.92 -4.60
CA GLU A 327 11.07 -12.28 -5.32
C GLU A 327 10.79 -12.71 -6.75
N LYS A 328 9.77 -13.53 -6.99
CA LYS A 328 9.37 -13.94 -8.34
C LYS A 328 8.90 -12.78 -9.22
N ILE A 329 8.31 -11.73 -8.61
CA ILE A 329 7.91 -10.52 -9.36
C ILE A 329 9.14 -9.71 -9.74
N ILE A 330 10.10 -9.57 -8.81
CA ILE A 330 11.32 -8.76 -8.99
C ILE A 330 12.33 -9.45 -9.90
N PHE A 331 12.45 -10.77 -9.81
CA PHE A 331 13.37 -11.61 -10.57
C PHE A 331 12.60 -12.69 -11.35
N PRO A 332 11.82 -12.28 -12.39
CA PRO A 332 10.94 -13.17 -13.13
C PRO A 332 11.64 -14.21 -14.00
#